data_AF-A0A4S2MVY8-F1
#
_entry.id   AF-A0A4S2MVY8-F1
#
_cell.length_a   1.000
_cell.length_b   1.000
_cell.length_c   1.000
_cell.angle_alpha   90.00
_cell.angle_beta   90.00
_cell.angle_gamma   90.00
#
_symmetry.space_group_name_H-M   'P 1'
#
loop_
_entity.id
_entity.type
_entity.pdbx_description
1 polymer ?
#
loop_
_entity_poly.entity_id
_entity_poly.type
_entity_poly.pdbx_seq_one_letter_code
_entity_poly.pdbx_strand_id
1 'polypeptide(L)' 'IHTNKQPYQCEYIGCGKLFTQKRALIGHLHVHTDEKPYKCKYIGCGKSFSDLSNLTRHGLIHTGELYWCEVPSCEKRY' A
#
# COMPACT_ATOMS: atom_id res chain seq x y z
N ILE A 1 22.72 -15.26 9.34
CA ILE A 1 23.11 -14.22 8.35
C ILE A 1 21.88 -13.94 7.50
N HIS A 2 21.15 -12.84 7.74
CA HIS A 2 20.11 -12.38 6.82
C HIS A 2 20.77 -11.51 5.77
N THR A 3 20.98 -12.04 4.57
CA THR A 3 21.40 -11.23 3.43
C THR A 3 20.23 -10.33 3.03
N ASN A 4 20.21 -9.11 3.55
CA ASN A 4 19.30 -8.03 3.11
C ASN A 4 19.71 -7.56 1.71
N LYS A 5 19.69 -8.46 0.73
CA LYS A 5 19.81 -8.07 -0.66
C LYS A 5 18.50 -7.41 -1.04
N GLN A 6 18.56 -6.12 -1.35
CA GLN A 6 17.49 -5.37 -1.98
C GLN A 6 17.85 -5.23 -3.46
N PRO A 7 17.62 -6.27 -4.29
CA PRO A 7 18.09 -6.27 -5.67
C PRO A 7 17.28 -5.32 -6.58
N TYR A 8 16.16 -4.79 -6.10
CA TYR A 8 15.25 -3.99 -6.91
C TYR A 8 15.43 -2.51 -6.60
N GLN A 9 16.05 -1.76 -7.51
CA GLN A 9 16.25 -0.32 -7.39
C GLN A 9 15.19 0.46 -8.16
N CYS A 10 14.77 1.61 -7.63
CA CYS A 10 13.96 2.57 -8.37
C CYS A 10 14.80 3.27 -9.44
N GLU A 11 14.35 3.18 -10.69
CA GLU A 11 15.02 3.77 -11.86
C GLU A 11 14.72 5.27 -12.03
N TYR A 12 13.82 5.84 -11.22
CA TYR A 12 13.51 7.26 -11.27
C TYR A 12 14.72 8.09 -10.83
N ILE A 13 15.14 9.04 -11.68
CA ILE A 13 16.32 9.88 -11.46
C ILE A 13 16.17 10.64 -10.13
N GLY A 14 17.14 10.49 -9.24
CA GLY A 14 17.16 11.13 -7.93
C GLY A 14 16.37 10.40 -6.82
N CYS A 15 15.69 9.28 -7.10
CA CYS A 15 14.96 8.52 -6.07
C CYS A 15 15.88 7.58 -5.27
N GLY A 16 16.68 6.75 -5.96
CA GLY A 16 17.68 5.87 -5.35
C GLY A 16 17.15 4.80 -4.37
N LYS A 17 15.82 4.64 -4.24
CA LYS A 17 15.22 3.67 -3.30
C LYS A 17 15.46 2.22 -3.74
N LEU A 18 15.69 1.36 -2.75
CA LEU A 18 15.92 -0.08 -2.91
C LEU A 18 14.82 -0.89 -2.23
N PHE A 19 14.45 -2.01 -2.85
CA PHE A 19 13.37 -2.89 -2.40
C PHE A 19 13.84 -4.34 -2.39
N THR A 20 13.35 -5.12 -1.42
CA THR A 20 13.61 -6.57 -1.31
C THR A 20 12.74 -7.38 -2.27
N GLN A 21 11.61 -6.82 -2.73
CA GLN A 21 10.62 -7.51 -3.55
C GLN A 21 10.21 -6.68 -4.76
N LYS A 22 10.10 -7.30 -5.94
CA LYS A 22 9.70 -6.63 -7.19
C LYS A 22 8.33 -5.95 -7.08
N ARG A 23 7.35 -6.59 -6.43
CA ARG A 23 6.02 -5.99 -6.22
C ARG A 23 6.08 -4.67 -5.44
N ALA A 24 7.01 -4.54 -4.48
CA ALA A 24 7.18 -3.32 -3.71
C ALA A 24 7.79 -2.19 -4.56
N LEU A 25 8.74 -2.51 -5.45
CA LEU A 25 9.24 -1.56 -6.44
C LEU A 25 8.13 -1.09 -7.38
N ILE A 26 7.34 -2.01 -7.96
CA ILE A 26 6.25 -1.65 -8.90
C ILE A 26 5.22 -0.75 -8.20
N GLY A 27 4.76 -1.12 -7.00
CA GLY A 27 3.84 -0.28 -6.22
C GLY A 27 4.41 1.09 -5.85
N HIS A 28 5.74 1.18 -5.70
CA HIS A 28 6.42 2.46 -5.48
C HIS A 28 6.49 3.33 -6.74
N LEU A 29 6.65 2.76 -7.94
CA LEU A 29 6.72 3.54 -9.19
C LEU A 29 5.47 4.38 -9.43
N HIS A 30 4.30 3.90 -8.99
CA HIS A 30 3.04 4.66 -9.00
C HIS A 30 3.09 5.98 -8.22
N VAL A 31 4.04 6.16 -7.28
CA VAL A 31 4.23 7.43 -6.57
C VAL A 31 4.89 8.48 -7.46
N HIS A 32 5.65 8.05 -8.48
CA HIS A 32 6.30 8.96 -9.43
C HIS A 32 5.39 9.34 -10.60
N THR A 33 4.47 8.44 -10.97
CA THR A 33 3.54 8.65 -12.09
C THR A 33 2.17 9.17 -11.63
N ASP A 34 1.93 9.25 -10.33
CA ASP A 34 0.61 9.50 -9.71
C ASP A 34 -0.49 8.52 -10.16
N GLU A 35 -0.11 7.39 -10.78
CA GLU A 35 -1.06 6.38 -11.21
C GLU A 35 -1.63 5.63 -10.01
N LYS A 36 -2.95 5.51 -9.97
CA LYS A 36 -3.66 4.75 -8.94
C LYS A 36 -4.56 3.71 -9.61
N PRO A 37 -3.99 2.59 -10.10
CA PRO A 37 -4.73 1.61 -10.89
C PRO A 37 -5.82 0.91 -10.06
N TYR A 38 -5.67 0.86 -8.74
CA TYR A 38 -6.58 0.13 -7.86
C TYR A 38 -7.69 1.04 -7.34
N LYS A 39 -8.82 1.10 -8.04
CA LYS A 39 -10.00 1.89 -7.64
C LYS A 39 -10.88 1.13 -6.65
N CYS A 40 -11.34 1.82 -5.62
CA CYS A 40 -12.38 1.33 -4.73
C CYS A 40 -13.69 1.19 -5.51
N LYS A 41 -14.30 -0.01 -5.46
CA LYS A 41 -15.56 -0.30 -6.15
C LYS A 41 -16.81 0.12 -5.36
N TYR A 42 -16.64 0.59 -4.12
CA TYR A 42 -17.75 1.05 -3.29
C TYR A 42 -18.34 2.34 -3.87
N ILE A 43 -19.66 2.33 -4.10
CA ILE A 43 -20.39 3.44 -4.70
C ILE A 43 -20.27 4.69 -3.81
N GLY A 44 -19.88 5.82 -4.40
CA GLY A 44 -19.69 7.09 -3.67
C GLY A 44 -18.33 7.26 -2.97
N CYS A 45 -17.45 6.24 -2.94
CA CYS A 45 -16.13 6.37 -2.31
C CYS A 45 -15.13 7.13 -3.18
N GLY A 46 -15.03 6.79 -4.48
CA GLY A 46 -14.12 7.42 -5.44
C GLY A 46 -12.61 7.28 -5.17
N LYS A 47 -12.21 6.64 -4.06
CA LYS A 47 -10.78 6.48 -3.70
C LYS A 47 -10.08 5.48 -4.61
N SER A 48 -8.81 5.78 -4.90
CA SER A 48 -7.92 4.93 -5.69
C SER A 48 -6.58 4.77 -4.99
N PHE A 49 -5.90 3.65 -5.22
CA PHE A 49 -4.67 3.26 -4.54
C PHE A 49 -3.59 2.81 -5.53
N SER A 50 -2.34 2.95 -5.12
CA SER A 50 -1.15 2.52 -5.86
C SER A 50 -0.76 1.05 -5.61
N ASP A 51 -1.35 0.41 -4.60
CA ASP A 51 -1.10 -1.00 -4.29
C ASP A 51 -2.40 -1.70 -3.90
N LEU A 52 -2.50 -2.99 -4.26
CA LEU A 52 -3.64 -3.84 -3.98
C LEU A 52 -3.84 -4.04 -2.48
N SER A 53 -2.76 -4.25 -1.71
CA SER A 53 -2.84 -4.46 -0.26
C SER A 53 -3.50 -3.27 0.45
N ASN A 54 -3.20 -2.06 -0.01
CA ASN A 54 -3.83 -0.83 0.49
C ASN A 54 -5.31 -0.74 0.12
N LEU A 55 -5.70 -1.11 -1.11
CA LEU A 55 -7.11 -1.18 -1.51
C LEU A 55 -7.87 -2.22 -0.67
N THR A 56 -7.29 -3.40 -0.46
CA THR A 56 -7.91 -4.47 0.34
C THR A 56 -8.16 -4.02 1.77
N ARG A 57 -7.14 -3.46 2.44
CA ARG A 57 -7.28 -2.90 3.79
C ARG A 57 -8.32 -1.77 3.85
N HIS A 58 -8.33 -0.91 2.83
CA HIS A 58 -9.36 0.13 2.73
C HIS A 58 -10.78 -0.45 2.60
N GLY A 59 -10.93 -1.55 1.86
CA GLY A 59 -12.21 -2.25 1.67
C GLY A 59 -12.86 -2.67 3.00
N LEU A 60 -12.05 -3.04 4.00
CA LEU A 60 -12.52 -3.43 5.34
C LEU A 60 -13.30 -2.33 6.06
N ILE A 61 -13.07 -1.05 5.71
CA ILE A 61 -13.82 0.08 6.24
C ILE A 61 -15.28 0.04 5.75
N HIS A 62 -15.51 -0.41 4.52
CA HIS A 62 -16.85 -0.46 3.92
C HIS A 62 -17.63 -1.69 4.35
N THR A 63 -16.93 -2.80 4.59
CA THR A 63 -17.56 -4.04 5.08
C THR A 63 -17.78 -4.02 6.60
N GLY A 64 -17.16 -3.08 7.32
CA GLY A 64 -17.19 -3.04 8.79
C GLY A 64 -16.34 -4.15 9.43
N GLU A 65 -15.51 -4.84 8.65
CA GLU A 65 -14.65 -5.95 9.09
C GLU A 65 -13.29 -5.47 9.61
N LEU A 66 -13.09 -4.16 9.78
CA LEU A 66 -11.97 -3.68 10.58
C LEU A 66 -12.15 -4.18 12.01
N TYR A 67 -11.32 -5.15 12.39
CA TYR A 67 -11.17 -5.60 13.76
C TYR A 67 -10.72 -4.40 14.58
N TRP A 68 -11.67 -3.74 15.25
CA TRP A 68 -11.34 -2.78 16.28
C TRP A 68 -10.53 -3.52 17.34
N CYS A 69 -9.40 -2.96 17.74
CA CYS A 69 -8.82 -3.38 19.00
C CYS A 69 -9.80 -2.89 20.08
N GLU A 70 -10.52 -3.80 20.76
CA GLU A 70 -11.48 -3.46 21.84
C GLU A 70 -10.81 -2.80 23.05
N VAL A 71 -9.48 -2.65 23.03
CA VAL A 71 -8.71 -1.96 24.05
C VAL A 71 -8.98 -0.45 23.94
N PRO A 72 -9.61 0.19 24.94
CA PRO A 72 -10.00 1.60 24.88
C PRO A 72 -8.83 2.59 24.72
N SER A 73 -7.59 2.15 24.94
CA SER A 73 -6.36 2.94 24.80
C SER A 73 -5.59 2.70 23.51
N CYS A 74 -6.08 1.83 22.62
CA CYS A 74 -5.38 1.46 21.39
C CYS A 74 -5.99 2.19 20.18
N GLU A 75 -5.35 3.27 19.72
CA GLU A 75 -5.77 4.01 18.52
C GLU A 75 -5.37 3.30 17.21
N LYS A 76 -4.86 2.07 17.27
CA LYS A 76 -4.36 1.36 16.10
C LYS A 76 -5.51 0.69 15.34
N ARG A 77 -5.57 1.00 14.04
CA ARG A 77 -6.39 0.32 13.03
C ARG A 77 -5.48 -0.69 12.33
N TYR A 78 -5.79 -1.97 12.42
CA TYR A 78 -5.08 -3.05 11.70
C TYR A 78 -5.66 -3.22 10.30
#